data_AF-A0A8S8Z7K3-F1
#
_entry.id   AF-A0A8S8Z7K3-F1
#
_cell.length_a   1.000
_cell.length_b   1.000
_cell.length_c   1.000
_cell.angle_alpha   90.00
_cell.angle_beta   90.00
_cell.angle_gamma   90.00
#
_symmetry.space_group_name_H-M   'P 1'
#
loop_
_entity.id
_entity.type
_entity.pdbx_description
1 polymer ?
#
loop_
_entity_poly.entity_id
_entity_poly.type
_entity_poly.pdbx_seq_one_letter_code
_entity_poly.pdbx_strand_id
1 'polypeptide(L)' 'MEDSSRPRFLGLEESNSGPCDIVVLPVPFEMTTSWGEGTEKGPAACIKASSQVELYDPLLPDDFRAA' A
#
# COMPACT_ATOMS: atom_id res chain seq x y z
N MET A 1 -11.41 8.47 -18.48
CA MET A 1 -12.09 7.49 -17.58
C MET A 1 -11.06 6.42 -17.32
N GLU A 2 -10.01 6.78 -16.57
CA GLU A 2 -8.75 6.03 -16.54
C GLU A 2 -8.17 6.18 -15.13
N ASP A 3 -8.43 5.20 -14.27
CA ASP A 3 -7.51 4.85 -13.17
C ASP A 3 -7.82 3.50 -12.49
N SER A 4 -8.95 2.84 -12.78
CA SER A 4 -9.39 1.66 -12.01
C SER A 4 -8.63 0.34 -12.27
N SER A 5 -7.46 0.33 -12.94
CA SER A 5 -6.80 -0.93 -13.32
C SER A 5 -5.55 -1.29 -12.53
N ARG A 6 -5.05 -0.42 -11.64
CA ARG A 6 -3.85 -0.72 -10.82
C ARG A 6 -4.25 -0.93 -9.35
N PRO A 7 -3.86 -2.05 -8.73
CA PRO A 7 -4.08 -2.24 -7.31
C PRO A 7 -3.23 -1.24 -6.53
N ARG A 8 -3.85 -0.53 -5.58
CA ARG A 8 -3.23 0.44 -4.69
C ARG A 8 -3.13 -0.11 -3.27
N PHE A 9 -2.23 0.45 -2.46
CA PHE A 9 -2.08 0.00 -1.08
C PHE A 9 -3.36 0.28 -0.28
N LEU A 10 -3.88 -0.74 0.40
CA LEU A 10 -5.16 -0.74 1.12
C LEU A 10 -6.39 -0.38 0.26
N GLY A 11 -6.25 -0.30 -1.08
CA GLY A 11 -7.32 0.16 -1.96
C GLY A 11 -7.70 1.64 -1.79
N LEU A 12 -6.84 2.44 -1.15
CA LEU A 12 -7.10 3.87 -0.91
C LEU A 12 -6.93 4.71 -2.18
N GLU A 13 -7.54 5.90 -2.18
CA GLU A 13 -7.29 6.90 -3.23
C GLU A 13 -5.89 7.50 -3.08
N GLU A 14 -5.21 7.71 -4.21
CA GLU A 14 -3.88 8.29 -4.25
C GLU A 14 -3.96 9.75 -4.69
N SER A 15 -3.28 10.64 -3.96
CA SER A 15 -3.07 12.02 -4.39
C SER A 15 -1.68 12.18 -4.98
N ASN A 16 -1.61 12.67 -6.21
CA ASN A 16 -0.34 13.06 -6.85
C ASN A 16 0.17 14.43 -6.37
N SER A 17 -0.59 15.13 -5.53
CA SER A 17 -0.23 16.42 -4.96
C SER A 17 -0.17 16.34 -3.44
N GLY A 18 0.91 16.85 -2.86
CA GLY A 18 1.02 17.01 -1.42
C GLY A 18 0.27 18.25 -0.89
N PRO A 19 0.29 18.47 0.44
CA PRO A 19 1.03 17.69 1.43
C PRO A 19 0.37 16.34 1.76
N CYS A 20 1.20 15.31 2.00
CA CYS A 20 0.75 13.98 2.42
C CYS A 20 1.30 13.69 3.82
N ASP A 21 0.48 13.14 4.72
CA ASP A 21 0.96 12.72 6.05
C ASP A 21 1.81 11.45 5.98
N ILE A 22 1.43 10.52 5.10
CA ILE A 22 2.08 9.22 4.91
C ILE A 22 2.24 8.95 3.41
N VAL A 23 3.40 8.43 3.03
CA VAL A 23 3.69 7.95 1.67
C VAL A 23 4.19 6.52 1.74
N VAL A 24 3.55 5.62 0.98
CA VAL A 24 3.98 4.22 0.83
C VAL A 24 4.66 4.07 -0.52
N LEU A 25 5.99 3.86 -0.52
CA LEU A 25 6.78 3.69 -1.73
C LEU A 25 7.17 2.21 -1.92
N PRO A 26 6.63 1.50 -2.92
CA PRO A 26 7.06 0.13 -3.22
C PRO A 26 8.46 0.11 -3.84
N VAL A 27 9.40 -0.61 -3.21
CA VAL A 27 10.78 -0.75 -3.70
C VAL A 27 11.11 -2.23 -3.94
N PRO A 28 11.06 -2.73 -5.18
CA PRO A 28 11.33 -4.14 -5.50
C PRO A 28 12.84 -4.38 -5.61
N PHE A 29 13.50 -4.53 -4.46
CA PHE A 29 14.97 -4.65 -4.41
C PHE A 29 15.42 -6.02 -3.92
N GLU A 30 16.21 -6.71 -4.74
CA GLU A 30 16.69 -8.08 -4.48
C GLU A 30 18.17 -8.16 -4.08
N MET A 31 19.00 -7.17 -4.47
CA MET A 31 20.47 -7.37 -4.55
C MET A 31 21.20 -7.69 -3.23
N THR A 32 20.54 -7.52 -2.08
CA THR A 32 21.14 -7.79 -0.76
C THR A 32 20.78 -9.16 -0.17
N THR A 33 20.05 -10.00 -0.91
CA THR A 33 19.73 -11.36 -0.43
C THR A 33 20.96 -12.28 -0.51
N SER A 34 21.17 -13.09 0.53
CA SER A 34 22.34 -13.97 0.66
C SER A 34 22.01 -15.46 0.74
N TRP A 35 20.72 -15.81 0.64
CA TRP A 35 20.26 -17.20 0.77
C TRP A 35 19.04 -17.49 -0.11
N GLY A 36 17.91 -16.85 0.19
CA GLY A 36 16.65 -17.04 -0.53
C GLY A 36 16.31 -15.82 -1.38
N GLU A 37 15.79 -16.07 -2.57
CA GLU A 37 15.37 -15.03 -3.53
C GLU A 37 13.87 -14.70 -3.42
N GLY A 38 13.48 -13.55 -3.97
CA GLY A 38 12.08 -13.18 -4.21
C GLY A 38 11.60 -11.96 -3.43
N THR A 39 12.49 -11.26 -2.74
CA THR A 39 12.22 -9.98 -2.07
C THR A 39 11.75 -8.90 -3.04
N GLU A 40 12.19 -8.92 -4.31
CA GLU A 40 11.66 -8.03 -5.36
C GLU A 40 10.14 -8.19 -5.57
N LYS A 41 9.58 -9.37 -5.26
CA LYS A 41 8.15 -9.68 -5.42
C LYS A 41 7.33 -9.19 -4.22
N GLY A 42 8.00 -8.88 -3.11
CA GLY A 42 7.40 -8.44 -1.85
C GLY A 42 6.44 -7.27 -2.01
N PRO A 43 6.87 -6.12 -2.58
CA PRO A 43 6.00 -4.94 -2.70
C PRO A 43 4.69 -5.21 -3.46
N ALA A 44 4.76 -5.92 -4.59
CA ALA A 44 3.57 -6.27 -5.36
C ALA A 44 2.64 -7.22 -4.60
N ALA A 45 3.20 -8.21 -3.89
CA ALA A 45 2.44 -9.12 -3.05
C ALA A 45 1.79 -8.40 -1.86
N CYS A 46 2.50 -7.46 -1.22
CA CYS A 46 1.98 -6.62 -0.13
C CYS A 46 0.81 -5.77 -0.60
N ILE A 47 0.92 -5.08 -1.73
CA ILE A 47 -0.18 -4.28 -2.30
C ILE A 47 -1.39 -5.17 -2.58
N LYS A 48 -1.19 -6.33 -3.22
CA LYS A 48 -2.28 -7.27 -3.50
C LYS A 48 -2.96 -7.78 -2.23
N ALA A 49 -2.20 -8.12 -1.20
CA ALA A 49 -2.73 -8.62 0.07
C ALA A 49 -3.41 -7.51 0.89
N SER A 50 -2.93 -6.27 0.79
CA SER A 50 -3.43 -5.13 1.56
C SER A 50 -4.91 -4.84 1.29
N SER A 51 -5.44 -5.19 0.11
CA SER A 51 -6.86 -4.99 -0.20
C SER A 51 -7.81 -5.88 0.62
N GLN A 52 -7.29 -6.85 1.38
CA GLN A 52 -8.07 -7.74 2.24
C GLN A 52 -8.18 -7.20 3.68
N VAL A 53 -7.49 -6.10 3.99
CA VAL A 53 -7.50 -5.48 5.31
C VAL A 53 -8.77 -4.64 5.46
N GLU A 54 -9.51 -4.88 6.54
CA GLU A 54 -10.64 -4.03 6.93
C GLU A 54 -10.14 -2.73 7.55
N LEU A 55 -10.69 -1.60 7.12
CA LEU A 55 -10.27 -0.27 7.58
C LEU A 55 -11.11 0.25 8.75
N TYR A 56 -12.27 -0.36 9.01
CA TYR A 56 -13.12 0.01 10.13
C TYR A 56 -12.56 -0.52 11.47
N ASP A 57 -12.35 0.41 12.41
CA ASP A 57 -12.02 0.09 13.81
C ASP A 57 -12.97 0.87 14.76
N PRO A 58 -13.76 0.19 15.61
CA PRO A 58 -14.72 0.84 16.51
C PRO A 58 -14.07 1.63 17.66
N LEU A 59 -12.78 1.45 17.94
CA LEU A 59 -12.06 2.19 18.98
C LEU A 59 -11.38 3.46 18.42
N LEU A 60 -11.34 3.61 17.10
CA LEU A 60 -10.71 4.74 16.43
C LEU A 60 -11.67 5.94 16.37
N PRO A 61 -11.25 7.15 16.78
CA PRO A 61 -12.06 8.34 16.60
C PRO A 61 -12.33 8.59 15.11
N ASP A 62 -13.51 9.15 14.80
CA ASP A 62 -13.95 9.36 13.41
C ASP A 62 -12.99 10.24 12.59
N ASP A 63 -12.27 11.14 13.25
CA ASP A 63 -11.27 12.02 12.63
C ASP A 63 -10.05 11.29 12.07
N PHE A 64 -9.85 10.01 12.42
CA PHE A 64 -8.71 9.19 11.99
C PHE A 64 -9.06 8.07 11.01
N ARG A 65 -10.29 8.05 10.48
CA ARG A 65 -10.67 7.05 9.48
C ARG A 65 -9.85 7.25 8.20
N ALA A 66 -9.34 6.15 7.65
CA ALA A 66 -8.71 6.15 6.33
C ALA A 66 -9.78 6.55 5.28
N ALA A 67 -9.51 7.64 4.57
CA ALA A 67 -10.43 8.28 3.63
C ALA A 67 -10.56 7.52 2.29
#